data_AF-A0AB34BGV5-F1
#
_entry.id   AF-A0AB34BGV5-F1
#
_cell.length_a   1.000
_cell.length_b   1.000
_cell.length_c   1.000
_cell.angle_alpha   90.00
_cell.angle_beta   90.00
_cell.angle_gamma   90.00
#
_symmetry.space_group_name_H-M   'P 1'
#
loop_
_entity.id
_entity.type
_entity.pdbx_description
1 polymer ?
#
loop_
_entity_poly.entity_id
_entity_poly.type
_entity_poly.pdbx_seq_one_letter_code
_entity_poly.pdbx_strand_id
1 'polypeptide(L)'
;MINFIERIKSYSKRKDAADMAIRAWKSANEEVYADFCKRIDAVAKGNMSVLIDMYQMMRDCTPPEALIMYNWLSDFVNGKGVSGVENQQWASQYTETIARCITNKCLWIGINVKTGAVELLTSPKSGQLMVHSETPIEIWNRLPQELRSYLIGQLDMFMRNSKGCYLLSKLERKMVYQCLTYISQIVFLSHAVFIGEFMANLYDRVMEKKEDLAYCMYYFVVFD
;
A
#
# COMPACT_ATOMS: atom_id res chain seq x y z
N MET A 1 9.07 -7.74 32.66
CA MET A 1 9.54 -7.56 31.27
C MET A 1 9.74 -8.96 30.68
N ILE A 2 8.81 -9.45 29.83
CA ILE A 2 8.84 -10.84 29.34
C ILE A 2 9.75 -10.92 28.12
N ASN A 3 10.66 -11.91 28.14
CA ASN A 3 11.71 -12.14 27.15
C ASN A 3 11.13 -12.28 25.72
N PHE A 4 11.65 -11.50 24.78
CA PHE A 4 11.26 -11.47 23.36
C PHE A 4 11.32 -12.87 22.70
N ILE A 5 12.27 -13.72 23.12
CA ILE A 5 12.44 -15.10 22.64
C ILE A 5 11.28 -16.01 23.07
N GLU A 6 10.70 -15.82 24.26
CA GLU A 6 9.54 -16.60 24.70
C GLU A 6 8.24 -16.15 24.03
N ARG A 7 8.12 -14.87 23.67
CA ARG A 7 6.95 -14.34 22.92
C ARG A 7 6.86 -14.94 21.51
N ILE A 8 8.00 -15.30 20.90
CA ILE A 8 8.07 -15.94 19.57
C ILE A 8 7.56 -17.40 19.61
N LYS A 9 7.80 -18.14 20.69
CA LYS A 9 7.40 -19.56 20.80
C LYS A 9 5.88 -19.81 20.79
N SER A 10 5.06 -18.79 21.06
CA SER A 10 3.59 -18.90 21.15
C SER A 10 2.84 -18.19 20.01
N TYR A 11 3.53 -17.85 18.94
CA TYR A 11 3.05 -16.92 17.92
C TYR A 11 1.85 -17.43 17.08
N SER A 12 1.82 -18.72 16.68
CA SER A 12 0.62 -19.26 16.00
C SER A 12 -0.60 -19.16 16.92
N LYS A 13 -0.45 -19.51 18.20
CA LYS A 13 -1.51 -19.41 19.21
C LYS A 13 -2.02 -17.98 19.39
N ARG A 14 -1.17 -16.96 19.24
CA ARG A 14 -1.58 -15.55 19.35
C ARG A 14 -2.33 -15.06 18.11
N LYS A 15 -1.92 -15.46 16.90
CA LYS A 15 -2.72 -15.22 15.70
C LYS A 15 -4.05 -15.95 15.80
N ASP A 16 -4.03 -17.23 16.11
CA ASP A 16 -5.26 -18.01 16.23
C ASP A 16 -6.16 -17.38 17.29
N ALA A 17 -5.61 -16.88 18.40
CA ALA A 17 -6.36 -16.13 19.41
C ALA A 17 -6.93 -14.81 18.88
N ALA A 18 -6.20 -14.05 18.07
CA ALA A 18 -6.69 -12.80 17.47
C ALA A 18 -7.76 -13.05 16.40
N ASP A 19 -7.53 -13.98 15.48
CA ASP A 19 -8.49 -14.38 14.45
C ASP A 19 -9.76 -14.97 15.12
N MET A 20 -9.59 -15.79 16.16
CA MET A 20 -10.71 -16.28 16.98
C MET A 20 -11.41 -15.13 17.70
N ALA A 21 -10.69 -14.17 18.28
CA ALA A 21 -11.28 -13.03 18.97
C ALA A 21 -12.09 -12.14 18.00
N ILE A 22 -11.57 -11.89 16.79
CA ILE A 22 -12.23 -11.07 15.77
C ILE A 22 -13.45 -11.79 15.19
N ARG A 23 -13.36 -13.10 14.93
CA ARG A 23 -14.52 -13.91 14.53
C ARG A 23 -15.58 -14.02 15.62
N ALA A 24 -15.15 -14.18 16.87
CA ALA A 24 -16.05 -14.19 18.03
C ALA A 24 -16.72 -12.82 18.19
N TRP A 25 -15.97 -11.74 18.04
CA TRP A 25 -16.52 -10.38 18.04
C TRP A 25 -17.53 -10.21 16.90
N LYS A 26 -17.20 -10.57 15.66
CA LYS A 26 -18.13 -10.48 14.52
C LYS A 26 -19.40 -11.27 14.77
N SER A 27 -19.28 -12.49 15.32
CA SER A 27 -20.42 -13.36 15.63
C SER A 27 -21.30 -12.80 16.76
N ALA A 28 -20.72 -12.03 17.69
CA ALA A 28 -21.45 -11.36 18.75
C ALA A 28 -22.03 -10.00 18.34
N ASN A 29 -21.51 -9.40 17.25
CA ASN A 29 -21.85 -8.05 16.79
C ASN A 29 -22.31 -8.07 15.31
N GLU A 30 -23.11 -9.07 14.95
CA GLU A 30 -23.54 -9.26 13.55
C GLU A 30 -24.29 -8.05 12.99
N GLU A 31 -25.11 -7.39 13.82
CA GLU A 31 -25.83 -6.18 13.42
C GLU A 31 -24.88 -5.01 13.09
N VAL A 32 -23.82 -4.85 13.87
CA VAL A 32 -22.80 -3.81 13.65
C VAL A 32 -22.05 -4.07 12.35
N TYR A 33 -21.65 -5.32 12.11
CA TYR A 33 -21.00 -5.71 10.86
C TYR A 33 -21.92 -5.58 9.65
N ALA A 34 -23.18 -5.99 9.78
CA ALA A 34 -24.18 -5.88 8.73
C ALA A 34 -24.47 -4.41 8.36
N ASP A 35 -24.53 -3.51 9.35
CA ASP A 35 -24.65 -2.07 9.10
C ASP A 35 -23.42 -1.54 8.37
N PHE A 36 -22.21 -1.93 8.78
CA PHE A 36 -20.99 -1.58 8.06
C PHE A 36 -21.05 -2.02 6.59
N CYS A 37 -21.38 -3.28 6.30
CA CYS A 37 -21.52 -3.79 4.93
C CYS A 37 -22.60 -3.03 4.14
N LYS A 38 -23.74 -2.75 4.75
CA LYS A 38 -24.81 -1.95 4.13
C LYS A 38 -24.34 -0.54 3.78
N ARG A 39 -23.51 0.09 4.63
CA ARG A 39 -22.93 1.39 4.34
C ARG A 39 -21.90 1.30 3.21
N ILE A 40 -21.11 0.22 3.12
CA ILE A 40 -20.23 -0.06 1.97
C ILE A 40 -21.05 -0.17 0.67
N ASP A 41 -22.14 -0.93 0.66
CA ASP A 41 -23.01 -1.06 -0.51
C ASP A 41 -23.65 0.29 -0.92
N ALA A 42 -23.90 1.17 0.04
CA ALA A 42 -24.44 2.50 -0.21
C ALA A 42 -23.45 3.44 -0.92
N VAL A 43 -22.16 3.12 -0.98
CA VAL A 43 -21.15 3.86 -1.76
C VAL A 43 -21.52 3.87 -3.24
N ALA A 44 -22.02 2.76 -3.78
CA ALA A 44 -22.47 2.69 -5.18
C ALA A 44 -23.64 3.63 -5.48
N LYS A 45 -24.35 4.09 -4.44
CA LYS A 45 -25.47 5.05 -4.51
C LYS A 45 -25.04 6.48 -4.15
N GLY A 46 -23.73 6.72 -3.98
CA GLY A 46 -23.14 8.02 -3.69
C GLY A 46 -23.04 8.36 -2.20
N ASN A 47 -23.40 7.47 -1.28
CA ASN A 47 -23.17 7.71 0.14
C ASN A 47 -21.72 7.36 0.52
N MET A 48 -20.88 8.39 0.62
CA MET A 48 -19.44 8.23 0.89
C MET A 48 -19.09 8.19 2.38
N SER A 49 -20.08 8.24 3.29
CA SER A 49 -19.81 8.38 4.74
C SER A 49 -18.90 7.27 5.30
N VAL A 50 -19.13 6.02 4.92
CA VAL A 50 -18.29 4.89 5.38
C VAL A 50 -16.87 4.99 4.86
N LEU A 51 -16.69 5.50 3.64
CA LEU A 51 -15.36 5.70 3.09
C LEU A 51 -14.64 6.81 3.85
N ILE A 52 -15.33 7.91 4.19
CA ILE A 52 -14.73 8.97 5.03
C ILE A 52 -14.28 8.40 6.36
N ASP A 53 -15.12 7.63 7.04
CA ASP A 53 -14.78 6.99 8.32
C ASP A 53 -13.57 6.04 8.17
N MET A 54 -13.57 5.20 7.14
CA MET A 54 -12.45 4.31 6.84
C MET A 54 -11.17 5.08 6.52
N TYR A 55 -11.24 6.16 5.74
CA TYR A 55 -10.08 7.01 5.45
C TYR A 55 -9.54 7.68 6.70
N GLN A 56 -10.42 8.11 7.60
CA GLN A 56 -10.02 8.65 8.90
C GLN A 56 -9.25 7.59 9.69
N MET A 57 -9.80 6.38 9.82
CA MET A 57 -9.16 5.24 10.49
C MET A 57 -7.82 4.88 9.83
N MET A 58 -7.78 4.87 8.49
CA MET A 58 -6.57 4.55 7.75
C MET A 58 -5.47 5.59 8.00
N ARG A 59 -5.80 6.89 7.94
CA ARG A 59 -4.88 7.98 8.28
C ARG A 59 -4.33 7.82 9.69
N ASP A 60 -5.22 7.50 10.61
CA ASP A 60 -4.95 7.28 12.03
C ASP A 60 -4.07 6.06 12.33
N CYS A 61 -4.02 5.09 11.41
CA CYS A 61 -3.15 3.92 11.47
C CYS A 61 -1.91 4.07 10.58
N THR A 62 -1.83 5.12 9.77
CA THR A 62 -0.73 5.33 8.83
C THR A 62 0.54 5.72 9.60
N PRO A 63 1.68 5.03 9.39
CA PRO A 63 2.94 5.41 10.01
C PRO A 63 3.35 6.85 9.65
N PRO A 64 3.93 7.62 10.59
CA PRO A 64 4.40 8.98 10.32
C PRO A 64 5.31 9.09 9.08
N GLU A 65 6.15 8.10 8.87
CA GLU A 65 7.08 7.98 7.74
C GLU A 65 6.34 7.86 6.41
N ALA A 66 5.23 7.11 6.38
CA ALA A 66 4.38 7.01 5.20
C ALA A 66 3.64 8.34 4.92
N LEU A 67 3.22 9.04 5.98
CA LEU A 67 2.56 10.35 5.83
C LEU A 67 3.47 11.39 5.19
N ILE A 68 4.78 11.38 5.49
CA ILE A 68 5.74 12.28 4.84
C ILE A 68 5.71 12.07 3.32
N MET A 69 5.79 10.82 2.87
CA MET A 69 5.74 10.51 1.44
C MET A 69 4.40 10.89 0.80
N TYR A 70 3.27 10.62 1.47
CA TYR A 70 1.95 10.98 0.93
C TYR A 70 1.74 12.49 0.85
N ASN A 71 2.20 13.23 1.86
CA ASN A 71 2.16 14.70 1.84
C ASN A 71 3.00 15.25 0.70
N TRP A 72 4.20 14.69 0.49
CA TRP A 72 5.05 15.07 -0.64
C TRP A 72 4.39 14.81 -1.99
N LEU A 73 3.78 13.62 -2.18
CA LEU A 73 3.02 13.30 -3.40
C LEU A 73 1.84 14.25 -3.61
N SER A 74 1.11 14.56 -2.54
CA SER A 74 0.00 15.52 -2.57
C SER A 74 0.46 16.91 -2.98
N ASP A 75 1.55 17.41 -2.41
CA ASP A 75 2.08 18.73 -2.76
C ASP A 75 2.57 18.79 -4.22
N PHE A 76 3.22 17.72 -4.70
CA PHE A 76 3.59 17.57 -6.11
C PHE A 76 2.37 17.62 -7.04
N VAL A 77 1.31 16.85 -6.76
CA VAL A 77 0.08 16.82 -7.56
C VAL A 77 -0.64 18.17 -7.53
N ASN A 78 -0.57 18.90 -6.41
CA ASN A 78 -1.16 20.23 -6.27
C ASN A 78 -0.29 21.37 -6.84
N GLY A 79 0.80 21.05 -7.54
CA GLY A 79 1.68 22.03 -8.17
C GLY A 79 2.42 22.93 -7.18
N LYS A 80 2.52 22.52 -5.91
CA LYS A 80 3.31 23.25 -4.92
C LYS A 80 4.79 22.96 -5.12
N GLY A 81 5.63 23.91 -4.71
CA GLY A 81 7.08 23.72 -4.71
C GLY A 81 7.46 22.48 -3.90
N VAL A 82 8.09 21.52 -4.57
CA VAL A 82 8.47 20.25 -3.97
C VAL A 82 9.85 20.39 -3.34
N SER A 83 9.91 20.47 -2.02
CA SER A 83 11.15 20.53 -1.23
C SER A 83 11.06 19.59 -0.02
N GLY A 84 12.20 19.12 0.51
CA GLY A 84 12.24 18.38 1.77
C GLY A 84 12.53 16.87 1.71
N VAL A 85 12.57 16.24 0.53
CA VAL A 85 12.96 14.81 0.39
C VAL A 85 14.46 14.61 0.12
N GLU A 86 15.19 15.70 -0.17
CA GLU A 86 16.62 15.66 -0.50
C GLU A 86 17.48 15.09 0.65
N ASN A 87 17.01 15.19 1.91
CA ASN A 87 17.69 14.66 3.10
C ASN A 87 16.86 13.62 3.87
N GLN A 88 15.71 13.20 3.36
CA GLN A 88 14.83 12.23 4.01
C GLN A 88 14.84 10.92 3.22
N GLN A 89 15.12 9.81 3.90
CA GLN A 89 14.84 8.49 3.34
C GLN A 89 13.32 8.42 3.06
N TRP A 90 12.92 8.48 1.79
CA TRP A 90 11.51 8.56 1.37
C TRP A 90 10.66 7.37 1.83
N ALA A 91 11.30 6.26 2.21
CA ALA A 91 10.67 5.12 2.87
C ALA A 91 11.36 4.78 4.20
N SER A 92 11.92 5.78 4.88
CA SER A 92 12.66 5.62 6.14
C SER A 92 13.72 4.51 6.00
N GLN A 93 13.84 3.66 7.01
CA GLN A 93 14.74 2.50 7.02
C GLN A 93 14.59 1.54 5.82
N TYR A 94 13.48 1.59 5.07
CA TYR A 94 13.23 0.69 3.94
C TYR A 94 13.80 1.20 2.61
N THR A 95 14.30 2.45 2.53
CA THR A 95 14.83 3.01 1.28
C THR A 95 15.90 2.13 0.65
N GLU A 96 16.85 1.61 1.43
CA GLU A 96 17.89 0.72 0.91
C GLU A 96 17.31 -0.63 0.45
N THR A 97 16.40 -1.20 1.24
CA THR A 97 15.70 -2.46 0.90
C THR A 97 14.98 -2.35 -0.44
N ILE A 98 14.29 -1.24 -0.68
CA ILE A 98 13.58 -1.01 -1.94
C ILE A 98 14.56 -0.78 -3.08
N ALA A 99 15.59 0.04 -2.89
CA ALA A 99 16.61 0.27 -3.90
C ALA A 99 17.30 -1.04 -4.33
N ARG A 100 17.60 -1.93 -3.38
CA ARG A 100 18.18 -3.25 -3.65
C ARG A 100 17.20 -4.17 -4.37
N CYS A 101 15.91 -4.13 -4.03
CA CYS A 101 14.88 -4.88 -4.76
C CYS A 101 14.77 -4.42 -6.22
N ILE A 102 14.77 -3.11 -6.46
CA ILE A 102 14.68 -2.52 -7.81
C ILE A 102 15.92 -2.83 -8.66
N THR A 103 17.10 -2.72 -8.07
CA THR A 103 18.36 -2.92 -8.78
C THR A 103 18.69 -4.40 -8.98
N ASN A 104 18.28 -5.28 -8.06
CA ASN A 104 18.47 -6.73 -8.17
C ASN A 104 17.14 -7.45 -8.37
N LYS A 105 16.85 -7.72 -9.64
CA LYS A 105 15.60 -8.33 -10.15
C LYS A 105 15.33 -9.76 -9.66
N CYS A 106 16.25 -10.39 -8.94
CA CYS A 106 16.03 -11.70 -8.32
C CYS A 106 15.49 -11.60 -6.88
N LEU A 107 15.40 -10.38 -6.34
CA LEU A 107 14.99 -10.16 -4.97
C LEU A 107 13.50 -9.85 -4.84
N TRP A 108 12.99 -10.19 -3.68
CA TRP A 108 11.60 -10.02 -3.26
C TRP A 108 11.58 -9.23 -1.96
N ILE A 109 10.63 -8.32 -1.81
CA ILE A 109 10.29 -7.74 -0.52
C ILE A 109 9.20 -8.62 0.09
N GLY A 110 9.51 -9.29 1.20
CA GLY A 110 8.55 -10.00 2.02
C GLY A 110 8.08 -9.11 3.16
N ILE A 111 6.79 -8.81 3.22
CA ILE A 111 6.17 -8.06 4.31
C ILE A 111 5.38 -9.02 5.19
N ASN A 112 5.80 -9.13 6.44
CA ASN A 112 5.05 -9.85 7.45
C ASN A 112 3.99 -8.92 8.05
N VAL A 113 2.77 -8.98 7.50
CA VAL A 113 1.61 -8.18 7.93
C VAL A 113 1.23 -8.32 9.40
N LYS A 114 1.76 -9.34 10.11
CA LYS A 114 1.48 -9.58 11.53
C LYS A 114 2.54 -8.98 12.46
N THR A 115 3.77 -8.77 11.98
CA THR A 115 4.86 -8.21 12.80
C THR A 115 5.34 -6.86 12.30
N GLY A 116 4.82 -6.41 11.16
CA GLY A 116 5.35 -5.26 10.44
C GLY A 116 6.72 -5.47 9.81
N ALA A 117 7.32 -6.67 9.94
CA ALA A 117 8.69 -6.89 9.51
C ALA A 117 8.76 -6.94 7.98
N VAL A 118 9.74 -6.22 7.44
CA VAL A 118 10.05 -6.18 6.02
C VAL A 118 11.42 -6.82 5.82
N GLU A 119 11.48 -7.84 4.96
CA GLU A 119 12.71 -8.55 4.65
C GLU A 119 12.96 -8.64 3.14
N LEU A 120 14.23 -8.62 2.75
CA LEU A 120 14.65 -8.82 1.36
C LEU A 120 15.04 -10.29 1.15
N LEU A 121 14.37 -10.96 0.23
CA LEU A 121 14.44 -12.41 0.03
C LEU A 121 14.85 -12.76 -1.40
N THR A 122 15.47 -13.92 -1.60
CA THR A 122 15.82 -14.44 -2.93
C THR A 122 14.73 -15.33 -3.54
N SER A 123 13.69 -15.65 -2.78
CA SER A 123 12.55 -16.47 -3.20
C SER A 123 11.30 -16.13 -2.39
N PRO A 124 10.10 -16.35 -2.94
CA PRO A 124 8.85 -16.08 -2.24
C PRO A 124 8.68 -16.99 -1.02
N LYS A 125 8.14 -16.43 0.07
CA LYS A 125 7.93 -17.13 1.34
C LYS A 125 6.44 -17.18 1.66
N SER A 126 5.95 -18.37 1.99
CA SER A 126 4.55 -18.56 2.35
C SER A 126 4.20 -17.79 3.62
N GLY A 127 3.02 -17.15 3.64
CA GLY A 127 2.49 -16.42 4.78
C GLY A 127 2.97 -14.97 4.92
N GLN A 128 3.65 -14.42 3.92
CA GLN A 128 4.00 -13.01 3.81
C GLN A 128 3.38 -12.40 2.55
N LEU A 129 3.14 -11.09 2.58
CA LEU A 129 2.86 -10.33 1.37
C LEU A 129 4.17 -10.19 0.60
N MET A 130 4.24 -10.82 -0.56
CA MET A 130 5.44 -10.87 -1.38
C MET A 130 5.32 -9.86 -2.52
N VAL A 131 6.29 -8.96 -2.62
CA VAL A 131 6.37 -7.98 -3.72
C VAL A 131 7.67 -8.16 -4.47
N HIS A 132 7.56 -8.39 -5.78
CA HIS A 132 8.68 -8.51 -6.69
C HIS A 132 8.81 -7.26 -7.55
N SER A 133 10.06 -6.85 -7.76
CA SER A 133 10.37 -5.74 -8.65
C SER A 133 10.74 -6.25 -10.04
N GLU A 134 9.78 -6.23 -10.96
CA GLU A 134 10.04 -6.46 -12.38
C GLU A 134 10.66 -5.21 -13.02
N THR A 135 11.17 -5.35 -14.24
CA THR A 135 11.65 -4.17 -14.98
C THR A 135 10.49 -3.25 -15.34
N PRO A 136 10.74 -1.93 -15.47
CA PRO A 136 9.72 -1.00 -15.96
C PRO A 136 9.08 -1.43 -17.29
N ILE A 137 9.83 -2.15 -18.14
CA ILE A 137 9.32 -2.67 -19.41
C ILE A 137 8.34 -3.83 -19.20
N GLU A 138 8.69 -4.77 -18.33
CA GLU A 138 7.83 -5.92 -17.99
C GLU A 138 6.54 -5.45 -17.34
N ILE A 139 6.62 -4.54 -16.37
CA ILE A 139 5.46 -3.95 -15.69
C ILE A 139 4.56 -3.26 -16.71
N TRP A 140 5.14 -2.38 -17.55
CA TRP A 140 4.37 -1.67 -18.58
C TRP A 140 3.65 -2.61 -19.55
N ASN A 141 4.31 -3.72 -19.93
CA ASN A 141 3.73 -4.71 -20.83
C ASN A 141 2.62 -5.54 -20.19
N ARG A 142 2.60 -5.68 -18.86
CA ARG A 142 1.58 -6.40 -18.10
C ARG A 142 0.39 -5.55 -17.68
N LEU A 143 0.46 -4.22 -17.84
CA LEU A 143 -0.68 -3.35 -17.57
C LEU A 143 -1.90 -3.76 -18.42
N PRO A 144 -3.12 -3.71 -17.87
CA PRO A 144 -4.35 -3.88 -18.63
C PRO A 144 -4.36 -2.95 -19.86
N GLN A 145 -4.90 -3.44 -20.97
CA GLN A 145 -4.84 -2.73 -22.25
C GLN A 145 -5.52 -1.35 -22.16
N GLU A 146 -6.63 -1.25 -21.44
CA GLU A 146 -7.38 -0.02 -21.22
C GLU A 146 -6.53 1.00 -20.46
N LEU A 147 -5.92 0.59 -19.34
CA LEU A 147 -5.08 1.44 -18.52
C LEU A 147 -3.85 1.91 -19.29
N ARG A 148 -3.18 1.00 -20.00
CA ARG A 148 -2.02 1.33 -20.84
C ARG A 148 -2.39 2.33 -21.93
N SER A 149 -3.54 2.15 -22.58
CA SER A 149 -4.00 3.06 -23.64
C SER A 149 -4.34 4.45 -23.09
N TYR A 150 -4.98 4.51 -21.92
CA TYR A 150 -5.24 5.75 -21.20
C TYR A 150 -3.94 6.50 -20.86
N LEU A 151 -2.96 5.81 -20.25
CA LEU A 151 -1.68 6.40 -19.89
C LEU A 151 -0.91 6.91 -21.11
N ILE A 152 -0.89 6.15 -22.21
CA ILE A 152 -0.30 6.59 -23.48
C ILE A 152 -0.99 7.88 -23.96
N GLY A 153 -2.32 7.92 -23.95
CA GLY A 153 -3.08 9.10 -24.35
C GLY A 153 -2.73 10.34 -23.53
N GLN A 154 -2.68 10.21 -22.21
CA GLN A 154 -2.31 11.31 -21.30
C GLN A 154 -0.87 11.78 -21.52
N LEU A 155 0.09 10.85 -21.60
CA LEU A 155 1.50 11.19 -21.78
C LEU A 155 1.77 11.81 -23.16
N ASP A 156 1.11 11.31 -24.20
CA ASP A 156 1.26 11.83 -25.55
C ASP A 156 0.80 13.29 -25.67
N MET A 157 -0.17 13.74 -24.86
CA MET A 157 -0.56 15.15 -24.82
C MET A 157 0.60 16.06 -24.38
N PHE A 158 1.40 15.62 -23.41
CA PHE A 158 2.57 16.38 -22.93
C PHE A 158 3.75 16.33 -23.92
N MET A 159 3.81 15.30 -24.76
CA MET A 159 4.89 15.09 -25.72
C MET A 159 4.54 15.62 -27.13
N ARG A 160 3.45 16.36 -27.28
CA ARG A 160 3.03 16.99 -28.53
C ARG A 160 3.13 18.50 -28.45
N ASN A 161 3.48 19.13 -29.57
CA ASN A 161 3.42 20.59 -29.69
C ASN A 161 1.98 21.07 -29.94
N SER A 162 1.80 22.39 -30.01
CA SER A 162 0.49 23.02 -30.31
C SER A 162 -0.13 22.62 -31.66
N LYS A 163 0.65 22.01 -32.57
CA LYS A 163 0.19 21.48 -33.86
C LYS A 163 -0.11 19.98 -33.82
N GLY A 164 0.01 19.35 -32.65
CA GLY A 164 -0.22 17.91 -32.46
C GLY A 164 0.93 17.00 -32.91
N CYS A 165 2.06 17.56 -33.33
CA CYS A 165 3.24 16.78 -33.71
C CYS A 165 4.03 16.35 -32.47
N TYR A 166 4.50 15.09 -32.47
CA TYR A 166 5.37 14.60 -31.40
C TYR A 166 6.70 15.36 -31.36
N LEU A 167 7.07 15.81 -30.17
CA LEU A 167 8.35 16.44 -29.85
C LEU A 167 9.48 15.40 -29.71
N LEU A 168 9.12 14.15 -29.45
CA LEU A 168 10.03 13.05 -29.17
C LEU A 168 9.89 11.92 -30.20
N SER A 169 11.01 11.26 -30.52
CA SER A 169 11.05 10.05 -31.34
C SER A 169 10.28 8.90 -30.70
N LYS A 170 9.99 7.86 -31.50
CA LYS A 170 9.30 6.66 -30.99
C LYS A 170 10.06 5.98 -29.83
N LEU A 171 11.40 6.03 -29.86
CA LEU A 171 12.23 5.45 -28.81
C LEU A 171 12.17 6.30 -27.54
N GLU A 172 12.32 7.61 -27.65
CA GLU A 172 12.26 8.54 -26.52
C GLU A 172 10.90 8.51 -25.82
N ARG A 173 9.78 8.41 -26.56
CA ARG A 173 8.46 8.24 -25.96
C ARG A 173 8.34 6.95 -25.14
N LYS A 174 8.91 5.84 -25.63
CA LYS A 174 8.96 4.59 -24.86
C LYS A 174 9.79 4.76 -23.58
N MET A 175 10.86 5.54 -23.61
CA MET A 175 11.65 5.84 -22.42
C MET A 175 10.85 6.68 -21.41
N VAL A 176 10.01 7.61 -21.85
CA VAL A 176 9.10 8.37 -20.97
C VAL A 176 8.12 7.42 -20.27
N TYR A 177 7.53 6.47 -20.98
CA TYR A 177 6.62 5.47 -20.38
C TYR A 177 7.34 4.58 -19.34
N GLN A 178 8.58 4.17 -19.64
CA GLN A 178 9.41 3.41 -18.72
C GLN A 178 9.81 4.24 -17.49
N CYS A 179 10.11 5.53 -17.66
CA CYS A 179 10.39 6.45 -16.55
C CYS A 179 9.19 6.58 -15.61
N LEU A 180 7.98 6.77 -16.17
CA LEU A 180 6.75 6.77 -15.38
C LEU A 180 6.61 5.47 -14.59
N THR A 181 6.79 4.33 -15.26
CA THR A 181 6.65 3.02 -14.63
C THR A 181 7.67 2.82 -13.50
N TYR A 182 8.90 3.30 -13.68
CA TYR A 182 9.94 3.28 -12.66
C TYR A 182 9.56 4.13 -11.44
N ILE A 183 9.06 5.35 -11.66
CA ILE A 183 8.59 6.22 -10.57
C ILE A 183 7.40 5.58 -9.85
N SER A 184 6.43 5.06 -10.59
CA SER A 184 5.28 4.34 -10.01
C SER A 184 5.73 3.15 -9.17
N GLN A 185 6.70 2.37 -9.66
CA GLN A 185 7.26 1.24 -8.94
C GLN A 185 7.89 1.66 -7.61
N ILE A 186 8.65 2.77 -7.58
CA ILE A 186 9.18 3.33 -6.35
C ILE A 186 8.04 3.58 -5.37
N VAL A 187 7.02 4.36 -5.79
CA VAL A 187 5.87 4.74 -4.95
C VAL A 187 5.11 3.51 -4.42
N PHE A 188 4.87 2.51 -5.26
CA PHE A 188 4.16 1.28 -4.86
C PHE A 188 4.96 0.47 -3.85
N LEU A 189 6.27 0.33 -4.07
CA LEU A 189 7.13 -0.39 -3.13
C LEU A 189 7.25 0.37 -1.81
N SER A 190 7.27 1.71 -1.83
CA SER A 190 7.16 2.53 -0.62
C SER A 190 5.89 2.21 0.16
N HIS A 191 4.76 2.21 -0.53
CA HIS A 191 3.47 1.94 0.11
C HIS A 191 3.44 0.54 0.70
N ALA A 192 3.94 -0.45 -0.04
CA ALA A 192 3.93 -1.85 0.37
C ALA A 192 4.70 -2.06 1.68
N VAL A 193 5.90 -1.49 1.82
CA VAL A 193 6.70 -1.67 3.05
C VAL A 193 6.03 -1.10 4.30
N PHE A 194 5.15 -0.11 4.16
CA PHE A 194 4.40 0.47 5.27
C PHE A 194 3.13 -0.30 5.65
N ILE A 195 2.65 -1.23 4.81
CA ILE A 195 1.44 -2.04 5.10
C ILE A 195 1.61 -2.79 6.43
N GLY A 196 2.82 -3.27 6.72
CA GLY A 196 3.09 -4.01 7.94
C GLY A 196 2.84 -3.19 9.21
N GLU A 197 3.39 -1.99 9.28
CA GLU A 197 3.21 -1.07 10.41
C GLU A 197 1.78 -0.53 10.48
N PHE A 198 1.16 -0.26 9.32
CA PHE A 198 -0.25 0.09 9.24
C PHE A 198 -1.15 -0.97 9.87
N MET A 199 -0.95 -2.25 9.53
CA MET A 199 -1.73 -3.36 10.06
C MET A 199 -1.49 -3.56 11.56
N ALA A 200 -0.27 -3.32 12.04
CA ALA A 200 0.04 -3.34 13.47
C ALA A 200 -0.72 -2.23 14.23
N ASN A 201 -0.72 -1.01 13.71
CA ASN A 201 -1.47 0.10 14.31
C ASN A 201 -2.98 -0.17 14.31
N LEU A 202 -3.52 -0.76 13.23
CA LEU A 202 -4.92 -1.17 13.17
C LEU A 202 -5.22 -2.26 14.20
N TYR A 203 -4.34 -3.25 14.36
CA TYR A 203 -4.47 -4.29 15.38
C TYR A 203 -4.50 -3.71 16.81
N ASP A 204 -3.64 -2.75 17.12
CA ASP A 204 -3.63 -2.09 18.43
C ASP A 204 -4.95 -1.36 18.69
N ARG A 205 -5.56 -0.75 17.66
CA ARG A 205 -6.91 -0.17 17.79
C ARG A 205 -7.99 -1.22 18.05
N VAL A 206 -7.93 -2.35 17.35
CA VAL A 206 -8.86 -3.47 17.55
C VAL A 206 -8.75 -4.03 18.99
N MET A 207 -7.53 -4.29 19.45
CA MET A 207 -7.29 -5.00 20.71
C MET A 207 -7.34 -4.11 21.95
N GLU A 208 -6.81 -2.88 21.86
CA GLU A 208 -6.68 -1.98 23.00
C GLU A 208 -7.86 -1.00 23.09
N LYS A 209 -8.24 -0.39 21.96
CA LYS A 209 -9.32 0.61 21.93
C LYS A 209 -10.70 0.01 21.72
N LYS A 210 -10.76 -1.21 21.16
CA LYS A 210 -11.98 -1.95 20.86
C LYS A 210 -12.97 -1.14 20.01
N GLU A 211 -12.46 -0.40 19.04
CA GLU A 211 -13.27 0.42 18.14
C GLU A 211 -13.99 -0.48 17.11
N ASP A 212 -15.33 -0.43 17.08
CA ASP A 212 -16.15 -1.25 16.19
C ASP A 212 -15.74 -1.13 14.71
N LEU A 213 -15.44 0.09 14.26
CA LEU A 213 -14.97 0.33 12.89
C LEU A 213 -13.67 -0.40 12.58
N ALA A 214 -12.73 -0.49 13.54
CA ALA A 214 -11.47 -1.20 13.36
C ALA A 214 -11.70 -2.71 13.24
N TYR A 215 -12.62 -3.28 14.03
CA TYR A 215 -13.04 -4.68 13.87
C TYR A 215 -13.69 -4.94 12.52
N CYS A 216 -14.63 -4.09 12.10
CA CYS A 216 -15.32 -4.21 10.82
C CYS A 216 -14.33 -4.11 9.65
N MET A 217 -13.45 -3.11 9.65
CA MET A 217 -12.42 -2.94 8.62
C MET A 217 -11.46 -4.13 8.56
N TYR A 218 -10.99 -4.61 9.72
CA TYR A 218 -10.12 -5.78 9.76
C TYR A 218 -10.82 -7.02 9.18
N TYR A 219 -12.04 -7.28 9.62
CA TYR A 219 -12.79 -8.45 9.17
C TYR A 219 -13.03 -8.39 7.66
N PHE A 220 -13.49 -7.25 7.15
CA PHE A 220 -13.75 -7.03 5.74
C PHE A 220 -12.51 -7.17 4.86
N VAL A 221 -11.34 -6.71 5.32
CA VAL A 221 -10.09 -6.78 4.52
C VAL A 221 -9.45 -8.18 4.57
N VAL A 222 -9.65 -8.92 5.66
CA VAL A 222 -8.91 -10.17 5.93
C VAL A 222 -9.73 -11.42 5.67
N PHE A 223 -11.05 -11.38 5.86
CA PHE A 223 -11.92 -12.57 5.79
C PHE A 223 -12.96 -12.53 4.65
N ASP A 224 -13.38 -11.35 4.20
CA ASP A 224 -14.30 -11.17 3.06
C ASP A 224 -13.52 -10.84 1.77
#